data_AF-A0A2P8EC65-F1
#
_entry.id   AF-A0A2P8EC65-F1
#
_cell.length_a   1.000
_cell.length_b   1.000
_cell.length_c   1.000
_cell.angle_alpha   90.00
_cell.angle_beta   90.00
_cell.angle_gamma   90.00
#
_symmetry.space_group_name_H-M   'P 1'
#
loop_
_entity.id
_entity.type
_entity.pdbx_description
1 polymer ?
#
loop_
_entity_poly.entity_id
_entity_poly.type
_entity_poly.pdbx_seq_one_letter_code
_entity_poly.pdbx_strand_id
1 'polypeptide(L)' 'MTREPDSPVKDENYNLVTVLQSSLKHAYELDEYIADAERDNDSELADWLRTVQHNNLRAGQMGKQLLAQRLSRDPGG' A
#
# COMPACT_ATOMS: atom_id res chain seq x y z
N MET A 1 3.77 27.88 19.42
CA MET A 1 3.66 26.60 18.68
C MET A 1 2.20 26.20 18.71
N THR A 2 1.43 26.58 17.70
CA THR A 2 0.00 26.27 17.63
C THR A 2 -0.12 24.81 17.22
N ARG A 3 -0.61 23.94 18.11
CA ARG A 3 -1.00 22.58 17.74
C ARG A 3 -2.12 22.71 16.71
N GLU A 4 -1.93 22.13 15.53
CA GLU A 4 -3.03 21.94 14.58
C GLU A 4 -4.20 21.24 15.29
N PRO A 5 -5.45 21.62 14.98
CA PRO A 5 -6.61 21.02 15.63
C PRO A 5 -6.65 19.52 15.32
N ASP A 6 -6.85 18.69 16.35
CA ASP A 6 -7.11 17.25 16.17
C ASP A 6 -8.34 17.11 15.26
N SER A 7 -8.17 16.46 14.11
CA SER A 7 -9.24 16.26 13.16
C SER A 7 -10.41 15.53 13.86
N PRO A 8 -11.65 16.05 13.81
CA PRO A 8 -12.80 15.42 14.45
C PRO A 8 -13.23 14.09 13.79
N VAL A 9 -12.55 13.68 12.70
CA VAL A 9 -12.87 12.51 11.87
C VAL A 9 -11.70 11.50 11.85
N LYS A 10 -10.95 11.40 12.94
CA LYS A 10 -9.75 10.56 13.03
C LYS A 10 -10.16 9.09 13.23
N ASP A 11 -10.45 8.41 12.13
CA ASP A 11 -10.64 6.97 12.12
C ASP A 11 -9.29 6.26 12.38
N GLU A 12 -9.27 5.35 13.35
CA GLU A 12 -8.05 4.66 13.82
C GLU A 12 -7.46 3.68 12.79
N ASN A 13 -8.26 3.28 11.81
CA ASN A 13 -7.92 2.40 10.71
C ASN A 13 -7.63 3.17 9.42
N TYR A 14 -7.98 4.44 9.32
CA TYR A 14 -7.79 5.27 8.13
C TYR A 14 -6.38 5.17 7.56
N ASN A 15 -5.36 5.36 8.41
CA ASN A 15 -3.96 5.30 7.98
C ASN A 15 -3.60 3.91 7.43
N LEU A 16 -4.07 2.85 8.08
CA LEU A 16 -3.83 1.47 7.67
C LEU A 16 -4.51 1.17 6.33
N VAL A 17 -5.78 1.55 6.18
CA VAL A 17 -6.56 1.36 4.96
C VAL A 17 -5.95 2.14 3.79
N THR A 18 -5.53 3.38 4.03
CA THR A 18 -4.89 4.24 3.03
C THR A 18 -3.60 3.60 2.51
N VAL A 19 -2.72 3.14 3.41
CA VAL A 19 -1.45 2.51 3.03
C VAL A 19 -1.71 1.17 2.33
N LEU A 20 -2.60 0.33 2.85
CA LEU A 20 -2.98 -0.94 2.23
C LEU A 20 -3.50 -0.76 0.81
N GLN A 21 -4.41 0.20 0.60
CA GLN A 21 -4.98 0.49 -0.70
C GLN A 21 -3.91 0.99 -1.66
N SER A 22 -3.05 1.90 -1.21
CA SER A 22 -1.94 2.44 -2.00
C SER A 22 -0.96 1.34 -2.42
N SER A 23 -0.56 0.45 -1.52
CA SER A 23 0.34 -0.67 -1.83
C SER A 23 -0.26 -1.61 -2.87
N LEU A 24 -1.53 -2.01 -2.73
CA LEU A 24 -2.17 -2.91 -3.69
C LEU A 24 -2.38 -2.24 -5.05
N LYS A 25 -2.74 -0.95 -5.07
CA LYS A 25 -2.87 -0.17 -6.29
C LYS A 25 -1.54 -0.06 -7.03
N HIS A 26 -0.47 0.35 -6.33
CA HIS A 26 0.86 0.46 -6.94
C HIS A 26 1.37 -0.89 -7.45
N ALA A 27 1.13 -2.00 -6.74
CA ALA A 27 1.53 -3.32 -7.23
C ALA A 27 0.89 -3.66 -8.59
N TYR A 28 -0.37 -3.27 -8.81
CA TYR A 28 -1.07 -3.46 -10.07
C TYR A 28 -0.56 -2.52 -11.17
N GLU A 29 -0.37 -1.24 -10.86
CA GLU A 29 0.12 -0.24 -11.83
C GLU A 29 1.56 -0.54 -12.31
N LEU A 30 2.37 -1.17 -11.45
CA LEU A 30 3.75 -1.54 -11.81
C LEU A 30 3.85 -2.55 -12.96
N ASP A 31 2.81 -3.34 -13.24
CA ASP A 31 2.83 -4.27 -14.38
C ASP A 31 3.02 -3.51 -15.72
N GLU A 32 2.37 -2.36 -15.86
CA GLU A 32 2.50 -1.53 -17.06
C GLU A 32 3.90 -0.93 -17.18
N TYR A 33 4.45 -0.41 -16.07
CA TYR A 33 5.79 0.18 -16.05
C TYR A 33 6.90 -0.85 -16.27
N ILE A 34 6.72 -2.08 -15.77
CA ILE A 34 7.64 -3.20 -16.06
C ILE A 34 7.59 -3.52 -17.55
N ALA A 35 6.40 -3.58 -18.15
CA ALA A 35 6.24 -3.85 -19.58
C ALA A 35 6.83 -2.73 -20.46
N ASP A 36 6.74 -1.46 -20.03
CA ASP A 36 7.42 -0.34 -20.68
C ASP A 36 8.95 -0.51 -20.64
N ALA A 37 9.52 -0.78 -19.47
CA ALA A 37 10.96 -0.99 -19.31
C ALA A 37 11.47 -2.18 -20.15
N GLU A 38 10.72 -3.27 -20.21
CA GLU A 38 11.03 -4.41 -21.07
C GLU A 38 11.01 -4.05 -22.56
N ARG A 39 10.02 -3.27 -23.02
CA ARG A 39 9.94 -2.79 -24.42
C ARG A 39 11.14 -1.92 -24.79
N ASP A 40 11.59 -1.10 -23.85
CA ASP A 40 12.73 -0.19 -24.03
C ASP A 40 14.10 -0.87 -23.84
N ASN A 41 14.12 -2.19 -23.58
CA ASN A 41 15.31 -2.99 -23.27
C ASN A 41 16.08 -2.51 -22.02
N ASP A 42 15.38 -1.87 -21.08
CA ASP A 42 15.92 -1.45 -19.78
C ASP A 42 15.68 -2.54 -18.72
N SER A 43 16.56 -3.56 -18.73
CA SER A 43 16.46 -4.69 -17.81
C SER A 43 16.68 -4.30 -16.34
N GLU A 44 17.52 -3.28 -16.09
CA GLU A 44 17.82 -2.83 -14.73
C GLU A 44 16.58 -2.18 -14.10
N LEU A 45 15.89 -1.31 -14.84
CA LEU A 45 14.64 -0.72 -14.40
C LEU A 45 13.55 -1.78 -14.22
N ALA A 46 13.40 -2.71 -15.16
CA ALA A 46 12.40 -3.78 -15.05
C ALA A 46 12.60 -4.63 -13.78
N ASP A 47 13.83 -5.02 -13.46
CA ASP A 47 14.14 -5.81 -12.26
C ASP A 47 13.93 -5.02 -10.97
N TRP A 48 14.28 -3.74 -10.97
CA TRP A 48 14.00 -2.85 -9.85
C TRP A 48 12.49 -2.72 -9.61
N LEU A 49 11.69 -2.48 -10.66
CA LEU A 49 10.24 -2.36 -10.57
C LEU A 49 9.58 -3.66 -10.08
N ARG A 50 10.04 -4.84 -10.53
CA ARG A 50 9.59 -6.14 -10.00
C ARG A 50 9.85 -6.28 -8.50
N THR A 51 11.00 -5.79 -8.03
CA THR A 51 11.33 -5.78 -6.60
C THR A 51 10.37 -4.87 -5.82
N VAL A 52 10.09 -3.67 -6.35
CA VAL A 52 9.11 -2.75 -5.76
C VAL A 52 7.70 -3.37 -5.74
N GLN A 53 7.30 -4.05 -6.81
CA GLN A 53 6.02 -4.74 -6.91
C GLN A 53 5.89 -5.83 -5.83
N HIS A 54 6.91 -6.68 -5.67
CA HIS A 54 6.91 -7.71 -4.63
C HIS A 54 6.77 -7.10 -3.23
N ASN A 55 7.49 -6.01 -2.96
CA ASN A 55 7.42 -5.33 -1.67
C ASN A 55 6.02 -4.76 -1.40
N ASN A 56 5.38 -4.16 -2.41
CA ASN A 56 4.02 -3.67 -2.32
C ASN A 56 3.00 -4.79 -2.08
N LEU A 57 3.15 -5.93 -2.77
CA LEU A 57 2.31 -7.12 -2.53
C LEU A 57 2.45 -7.62 -1.09
N ARG A 58 3.68 -7.72 -0.59
CA ARG A 58 3.95 -8.12 0.81
C ARG A 58 3.33 -7.14 1.81
N ALA A 59 3.53 -5.84 1.61
CA ALA A 59 2.93 -4.81 2.45
C ALA A 59 1.40 -4.88 2.46
N GLY A 60 0.79 -5.09 1.29
CA GLY A 60 -0.65 -5.29 1.15
C GLY A 60 -1.16 -6.51 1.93
N GLN A 61 -0.45 -7.64 1.90
CA GLN A 61 -0.83 -8.83 2.68
C GLN A 61 -0.70 -8.62 4.18
N MET A 62 0.40 -8.03 4.65
CA MET A 62 0.58 -7.68 6.06
C MET A 62 -0.50 -6.70 6.54
N GLY A 63 -0.82 -5.70 5.71
CA GLY A 63 -1.89 -4.75 6.00
C GLY A 63 -3.26 -5.42 6.13
N LYS A 64 -3.57 -6.40 5.27
CA LYS A 64 -4.84 -7.15 5.34
C LYS A 64 -4.95 -7.93 6.64
N GLN A 65 -3.87 -8.60 7.03
CA GLN A 65 -3.82 -9.35 8.29
C GLN A 65 -4.01 -8.43 9.50
N LEU A 66 -3.33 -7.28 9.53
CA LEU A 66 -3.47 -6.31 10.60
C LEU A 66 -4.88 -5.72 10.65
N LEU A 67 -5.46 -5.37 9.50
CA LEU A 67 -6.82 -4.85 9.43
C LEU A 67 -7.83 -5.88 9.93
N ALA A 68 -7.71 -7.13 9.51
CA ALA A 68 -8.57 -8.22 9.98
C ALA A 68 -8.48 -8.41 11.51
N GLN A 69 -7.27 -8.35 12.08
CA GLN A 69 -7.08 -8.43 13.54
C GLN A 69 -7.76 -7.27 14.27
N ARG A 70 -7.66 -6.05 13.74
CA ARG A 70 -8.31 -4.87 14.32
C ARG A 70 -9.83 -4.97 14.28
N LEU A 71 -10.40 -5.29 13.12
CA LEU A 71 -11.84 -5.46 12.95
C LEU A 71 -12.40 -6.65 13.76
N SER A 72 -11.60 -7.67 14.03
CA SER A 72 -12.01 -8.78 14.91
C SER A 72 -11.97 -8.38 16.40
N ARG A 73 -11.10 -7.44 16.77
CA ARG A 73 -10.97 -6.92 18.14
C ARG A 73 -11.98 -5.84 18.46
N ASP A 74 -12.58 -5.24 17.44
CA ASP A 74 -13.64 -4.25 17.56
C ASP A 74 -14.94 -4.77 16.91
N PRO A 75 -15.68 -5.69 17.57
CA PRO A 75 -16.89 -6.28 17.02
C PRO A 75 -18.07 -5.28 16.94
N GLY A 76 -17.89 -4.05 17.43
CA GLY A 76 -18.88 -2.98 17.40
C GLY A 76 -18.33 -1.73 18.05
N GLY A 77 -18.40 -0.60 17.32
CA GLY A 77 -18.40 0.72 17.94
C GLY A 77 -19.59 0.91 18.87
#